data_AF-A0A956VRY2-F1
#
_entry.id   AF-A0A956VRY2-F1
#
_cell.length_a   1.000
_cell.length_b   1.000
_cell.length_c   1.000
_cell.angle_alpha   90.00
_cell.angle_beta   90.00
_cell.angle_gamma   90.00
#
_symmetry.space_group_name_H-M   'P 1'
#
loop_
_entity.id
_entity.type
_entity.pdbx_description
1 polymer ?
#
loop_
_entity_poly.entity_id
_entity_poly.type
_entity_poly.pdbx_seq_one_letter_code
_entity_poly.pdbx_strand_id
1 'polypeptide(L)'
;MSATSEHDSSPVVGPPGGKRIYLDSAASAPLRPEALEAMMPFLTTAYANPSAHHSAGRDASDALEGAREDVAAILNTSPEEVIFTSGGTESINEAIKGVAMAQSEAGVGRHIVTTEIEHHAVLH
;
A
#
# COMPACT_ATOMS: atom_id res chain seq x y z
N MET A 1 -6.18 -36.81 -12.19
CA MET A 1 -6.46 -35.99 -13.38
C MET A 1 -5.89 -34.62 -13.09
N SER A 2 -4.73 -34.35 -13.68
CA SER A 2 -3.96 -33.12 -13.46
C SER A 2 -4.55 -32.02 -14.32
N ALA A 3 -5.07 -30.96 -13.70
CA ALA A 3 -5.36 -29.70 -14.36
C ALA A 3 -4.47 -28.66 -13.70
N THR A 4 -3.24 -28.53 -14.20
CA THR A 4 -2.42 -27.34 -13.97
C THR A 4 -3.13 -26.19 -14.68
N SER A 5 -3.88 -25.37 -13.93
CA SER A 5 -4.34 -24.09 -14.43
C SER A 5 -3.12 -23.17 -14.53
N GLU A 6 -2.54 -23.07 -15.73
CA GLU A 6 -1.60 -22.01 -16.05
C GLU A 6 -2.32 -20.68 -15.77
N HIS A 7 -1.79 -19.92 -14.81
CA HIS A 7 -2.25 -18.56 -14.55
C HIS A 7 -1.85 -17.71 -15.75
N ASP A 8 -2.78 -17.53 -16.69
CA ASP A 8 -2.57 -16.69 -17.87
C ASP A 8 -2.44 -15.23 -17.42
N SER A 9 -1.19 -14.77 -17.35
CA SER A 9 -0.79 -13.39 -17.04
C SER A 9 -0.82 -12.48 -18.28
N SER A 10 -1.51 -12.90 -19.35
CA SER A 10 -1.60 -12.11 -20.58
C SER A 10 -2.32 -10.78 -20.36
N PRO A 11 -1.79 -9.66 -20.91
CA PRO A 11 -2.41 -8.35 -20.75
C PRO A 11 -3.78 -8.26 -21.46
N VAL A 12 -4.70 -7.51 -20.85
CA VAL A 12 -6.09 -7.19 -21.27
C VAL A 12 -6.20 -6.58 -22.67
N VAL A 13 -6.67 -7.31 -23.71
CA VAL A 13 -7.00 -6.96 -25.16
C VAL A 13 -6.20 -5.89 -25.95
N GLY A 14 -5.38 -6.32 -26.93
CA GLY A 14 -4.38 -5.48 -27.62
C GLY A 14 -4.67 -5.19 -29.08
N PRO A 15 -3.86 -4.31 -29.74
CA PRO A 15 -4.04 -4.08 -31.17
C PRO A 15 -3.88 -5.40 -31.93
N PRO A 16 -4.68 -5.63 -32.99
CA PRO A 16 -4.67 -6.91 -33.68
C PRO A 16 -3.28 -7.23 -34.23
N GLY A 17 -2.70 -8.36 -33.81
CA GLY A 17 -1.50 -8.96 -34.42
C GLY A 17 -0.15 -8.75 -33.72
N GLY A 18 -0.07 -8.05 -32.58
CA GLY A 18 1.19 -7.83 -31.85
C GLY A 18 1.13 -8.18 -30.36
N LYS A 19 2.22 -8.73 -29.81
CA LYS A 19 2.38 -8.86 -28.35
C LYS A 19 2.46 -7.45 -27.76
N ARG A 20 1.62 -7.15 -26.78
CA ARG A 20 1.73 -5.88 -26.07
C ARG A 20 2.77 -5.91 -24.98
N ILE A 21 3.43 -4.78 -24.86
CA ILE A 21 4.45 -4.52 -23.87
C ILE A 21 3.95 -3.31 -23.08
N TYR A 22 3.77 -3.48 -21.78
CA TYR A 22 3.40 -2.40 -20.87
C TYR A 22 4.67 -1.71 -20.40
N LEU A 23 4.81 -0.43 -20.72
CA LEU A 23 6.01 0.37 -20.44
C LEU A 23 5.69 1.59 -19.56
N ASP A 24 4.65 1.48 -18.72
CA ASP A 24 4.18 2.57 -17.86
C ASP A 24 4.05 2.14 -16.39
N SER A 25 4.98 1.29 -15.93
CA SER A 25 4.99 0.81 -14.54
C SER A 25 5.21 1.90 -13.50
N ALA A 26 5.63 3.10 -13.93
CA ALA A 26 5.74 4.27 -13.07
C ALA A 26 4.35 4.82 -12.65
N ALA A 27 3.31 4.64 -13.47
CA ALA A 27 1.95 5.04 -13.14
C ALA A 27 1.21 3.97 -12.32
N SER A 28 1.39 2.70 -12.66
CA SER A 28 0.87 1.56 -11.89
C SER A 28 1.56 0.26 -12.32
N ALA A 29 1.76 -0.67 -11.41
CA ALA A 29 2.36 -1.97 -11.70
C ALA A 29 1.33 -3.10 -11.59
N PRO A 30 1.43 -4.15 -12.42
CA PRO A 30 0.60 -5.34 -12.23
C PRO A 30 0.89 -5.97 -10.86
N LEU A 31 -0.16 -6.44 -10.19
CA LEU A 31 -0.02 -7.18 -8.94
C LEU A 31 0.81 -8.46 -9.20
N ARG A 32 1.84 -8.65 -8.40
CA ARG A 32 2.66 -9.87 -8.46
C ARG A 32 1.82 -11.09 -8.04
N PRO A 33 1.94 -12.24 -8.74
CA PRO A 33 1.21 -13.46 -8.37
C PRO A 33 1.43 -13.86 -6.91
N GLU A 34 2.67 -13.74 -6.40
CA GLU A 34 3.00 -14.11 -5.02
C GLU A 34 2.33 -13.18 -3.99
N ALA A 35 2.14 -11.90 -4.35
CA ALA A 35 1.40 -10.95 -3.53
C ALA A 35 -0.11 -11.27 -3.54
N LEU A 36 -0.67 -11.61 -4.71
CA LEU A 36 -2.06 -12.05 -4.81
C LEU A 36 -2.29 -13.29 -3.93
N GLU A 37 -1.44 -14.31 -4.05
CA GLU A 37 -1.52 -15.53 -3.25
C GLU A 37 -1.46 -15.26 -1.74
N ALA A 38 -0.57 -14.37 -1.30
CA ALA A 38 -0.48 -13.97 0.10
C ALA A 38 -1.72 -13.22 0.61
N MET A 39 -2.41 -12.47 -0.26
CA MET A 39 -3.62 -11.72 0.08
C MET A 39 -4.87 -12.62 0.15
N MET A 40 -4.96 -13.66 -0.67
CA MET A 40 -6.18 -14.48 -0.82
C MET A 40 -6.77 -15.04 0.48
N PRO A 41 -5.99 -15.52 1.47
CA PRO A 41 -6.53 -15.98 2.75
C PRO A 41 -7.34 -14.91 3.46
N PHE A 42 -6.90 -13.65 3.46
CA PHE A 42 -7.56 -12.54 4.14
C PHE A 42 -8.83 -12.05 3.44
N LEU A 43 -9.02 -12.45 2.17
CA LEU A 43 -10.22 -12.17 1.39
C LEU A 43 -11.25 -13.31 1.44
N THR A 44 -10.90 -14.47 2.01
CA THR A 44 -11.74 -15.68 1.92
C THR A 44 -11.97 -16.35 3.26
N THR A 45 -10.93 -16.78 3.96
CA THR A 45 -11.03 -17.61 5.18
C THR A 45 -10.63 -16.86 6.45
N ALA A 46 -9.73 -15.88 6.34
CA ALA A 46 -9.19 -15.08 7.45
C ALA A 46 -9.69 -13.62 7.38
N TYR A 47 -11.00 -13.44 7.19
CA TYR A 47 -11.67 -12.14 6.95
C TYR A 47 -12.07 -11.40 8.24
N ALA A 48 -11.70 -11.92 9.41
CA ALA A 48 -12.16 -11.39 10.68
C ALA A 48 -11.65 -9.96 10.92
N ASN A 49 -12.45 -9.16 11.64
CA ASN A 49 -12.05 -7.81 12.00
C ASN A 49 -10.87 -7.86 13.01
N PRO A 50 -9.71 -7.23 12.71
CA PRO A 50 -8.55 -7.22 13.60
C PRO A 50 -8.82 -6.52 14.94
N SER A 51 -9.84 -5.66 15.03
CA SER A 51 -10.22 -5.03 16.30
C SER A 51 -11.04 -5.93 17.23
N ALA A 52 -11.38 -7.17 16.82
CA ALA A 52 -12.22 -8.06 17.59
C ALA A 52 -11.42 -8.88 18.63
N HIS A 53 -11.97 -9.05 19.82
CA HIS A 53 -11.30 -9.76 20.92
C HIS A 53 -11.37 -11.28 20.85
N HIS A 54 -12.07 -11.89 19.90
CA HIS A 54 -12.10 -13.35 19.75
C HIS A 54 -10.85 -13.85 19.01
N SER A 55 -10.60 -15.17 19.01
CA SER A 55 -9.40 -15.76 18.41
C SER A 55 -9.18 -15.30 16.97
N ALA A 56 -10.20 -15.42 16.11
CA ALA A 56 -10.07 -15.02 14.71
C ALA A 56 -9.72 -13.53 14.52
N GLY A 57 -10.12 -12.65 15.45
CA GLY A 57 -9.78 -11.22 15.38
C GLY A 57 -8.34 -10.98 15.80
N ARG A 58 -7.85 -11.69 16.83
CA ARG A 58 -6.43 -11.69 17.19
C ARG A 58 -5.57 -12.22 16.06
N ASP A 59 -5.96 -13.34 15.43
CA ASP A 59 -5.21 -13.91 14.30
C ASP A 59 -5.09 -12.90 13.14
N ALA A 60 -6.15 -12.12 12.86
CA ALA A 60 -6.12 -11.05 11.87
C ALA A 60 -5.26 -9.84 12.31
N SER A 61 -5.28 -9.49 13.60
CA SER A 61 -4.42 -8.44 14.16
C SER A 61 -2.94 -8.82 14.09
N ASP A 62 -2.61 -10.07 14.41
CA ASP A 62 -1.24 -10.59 14.37
C ASP A 62 -0.71 -10.58 12.93
N ALA A 63 -1.55 -10.92 11.95
CA ALA A 63 -1.19 -10.83 10.53
C ALA A 63 -0.92 -9.38 10.07
N LEU A 64 -1.74 -8.43 10.51
CA LEU A 64 -1.54 -7.02 10.21
C LEU A 64 -0.25 -6.47 10.84
N GLU A 65 0.06 -6.88 12.06
CA GLU A 65 1.29 -6.47 12.76
C GLU A 65 2.53 -7.10 12.14
N GLY A 66 2.49 -8.38 11.76
CA GLY A 66 3.57 -9.00 11.00
C GLY A 66 3.84 -8.28 9.67
N ALA A 67 2.80 -7.85 8.96
CA ALA A 67 2.96 -7.04 7.76
C ALA A 67 3.62 -5.67 8.05
N ARG A 68 3.35 -5.08 9.23
CA ARG A 68 3.99 -3.83 9.67
C ARG A 68 5.47 -4.03 9.95
N GLU A 69 5.82 -5.12 10.65
CA GLU A 69 7.21 -5.50 10.92
C GLU A 69 8.00 -5.72 9.63
N ASP A 70 7.42 -6.41 8.65
CA ASP A 70 8.05 -6.64 7.34
C ASP A 70 8.32 -5.33 6.59
N VAL A 71 7.35 -4.41 6.55
CA VAL A 71 7.51 -3.09 5.93
C VAL A 71 8.57 -2.26 6.66
N ALA A 72 8.55 -2.27 7.99
CA ALA A 72 9.52 -1.55 8.81
C ALA A 72 10.95 -2.06 8.57
N ALA A 73 11.13 -3.37 8.46
CA ALA A 73 12.42 -3.99 8.14
C ALA A 73 12.93 -3.57 6.75
N ILE A 74 12.06 -3.53 5.74
CA ILE A 74 12.42 -3.08 4.38
C ILE A 74 12.87 -1.60 4.38
N LEU A 75 12.20 -0.76 5.18
CA LEU A 75 12.47 0.68 5.26
C LEU A 75 13.58 1.04 6.25
N ASN A 76 14.08 0.08 7.04
CA ASN A 76 15.04 0.30 8.14
C ASN A 76 14.54 1.29 9.20
N THR A 77 13.29 1.14 9.63
CA THR A 77 12.60 2.00 10.62
C THR A 77 11.96 1.12 11.70
N SER A 78 11.45 1.69 12.79
CA SER A 78 10.73 0.90 13.79
C SER A 78 9.27 0.63 13.33
N PRO A 79 8.65 -0.50 13.71
CA PRO A 79 7.26 -0.77 13.35
C PRO A 79 6.30 0.35 13.73
N GLU A 80 6.53 1.03 14.86
CA GLU A 80 5.71 2.14 15.35
C GLU A 80 5.76 3.39 14.44
N GLU A 81 6.75 3.49 13.57
CA GLU A 81 6.90 4.58 12.58
C GLU A 81 6.13 4.29 11.28
N VAL A 82 5.56 3.09 11.11
CA VAL A 82 4.81 2.69 9.92
C VAL A 82 3.31 2.89 10.15
N ILE A 83 2.69 3.78 9.37
CA ILE A 83 1.24 3.97 9.32
C ILE A 83 0.72 3.48 7.96
N PHE A 84 -0.26 2.58 7.99
CA PHE A 84 -0.92 2.11 6.78
C PHE A 84 -2.03 3.10 6.37
N THR A 85 -1.89 3.68 5.18
CA THR A 85 -2.89 4.53 4.54
C THR A 85 -3.47 3.82 3.30
N SER A 86 -4.44 4.42 2.63
CA SER A 86 -4.97 3.92 1.35
C SER A 86 -4.00 4.07 0.17
N GLY A 87 -2.94 4.88 0.31
CA GLY A 87 -1.93 5.06 -0.74
C GLY A 87 -1.14 6.36 -0.63
N GLY A 88 -0.27 6.61 -1.61
CA GLY A 88 0.70 7.71 -1.59
C GLY A 88 0.08 9.11 -1.43
N THR A 89 -1.07 9.36 -2.07
CA THR A 89 -1.77 10.65 -1.93
C THR A 89 -2.22 10.91 -0.50
N GLU A 90 -2.77 9.91 0.19
CA GLU A 90 -3.20 10.04 1.58
C GLU A 90 -1.99 10.21 2.51
N SER A 91 -0.95 9.38 2.36
CA SER A 91 0.28 9.49 3.16
C SER A 91 0.94 10.86 3.06
N ILE A 92 1.06 11.41 1.84
CA ILE A 92 1.62 12.75 1.62
C ILE A 92 0.79 13.80 2.34
N ASN A 93 -0.53 13.73 2.21
CA ASN A 93 -1.44 14.69 2.83
C ASN A 93 -1.40 14.60 4.36
N GLU A 94 -1.39 13.39 4.91
CA GLU A 94 -1.31 13.14 6.34
C GLU A 94 -0.01 13.73 6.93
N ALA A 95 1.13 13.46 6.31
CA ALA A 95 2.43 13.99 6.75
C ALA A 95 2.47 15.53 6.69
N ILE A 96 2.12 16.13 5.55
CA ILE A 96 2.21 17.58 5.34
C ILE A 96 1.23 18.33 6.24
N LYS A 97 -0.06 17.93 6.22
CA LYS A 97 -1.09 18.61 6.99
C LYS A 97 -0.90 18.37 8.49
N GLY A 98 -0.53 17.15 8.89
CA GLY A 98 -0.26 16.81 10.28
C GLY A 98 0.86 17.66 10.88
N VAL A 99 2.01 17.75 10.20
CA VAL A 99 3.13 18.58 10.68
C VAL A 99 2.76 20.06 10.69
N ALA A 100 2.12 20.57 9.63
CA ALA A 100 1.71 21.97 9.56
C ALA A 100 0.73 22.36 10.68
N MET A 101 -0.24 21.49 10.98
CA MET A 101 -1.21 21.69 12.06
C MET A 101 -0.51 21.66 13.43
N ALA A 102 0.30 20.62 13.70
CA ALA A 102 1.03 20.50 14.96
C ALA A 102 1.96 21.69 15.24
N GLN A 103 2.69 22.16 14.22
CA GLN A 103 3.59 23.31 14.34
C GLN A 103 2.84 24.63 14.49
N SER A 104 1.66 24.76 13.88
CA SER A 104 0.78 25.90 14.09
C SER A 104 0.24 25.93 15.52
N GLU A 105 -0.17 24.79 16.06
CA GLU A 105 -0.65 24.65 17.46
C GLU A 105 0.47 24.94 18.47
N ALA A 106 1.70 24.56 18.17
CA ALA A 106 2.89 24.87 18.98
C ALA A 106 3.36 26.34 18.87
N GLY A 107 2.69 27.18 18.06
CA GLY A 107 3.04 28.60 17.89
C GLY A 107 4.26 28.87 17.01
N VAL A 108 4.77 27.87 16.28
CA VAL A 108 5.91 28.01 15.35
C VAL A 108 5.45 28.53 13.98
N GLY A 109 4.25 28.13 13.55
CA GLY A 109 3.66 28.49 12.26
C GLY A 109 3.55 27.29 11.29
N ARG A 110 3.24 27.57 10.02
CA ARG A 110 2.91 26.56 9.00
C ARG A 110 3.69 26.70 7.69
N HIS A 111 4.87 27.32 7.75
CA HIS A 111 5.70 27.49 6.56
C HIS A 111 6.39 26.16 6.21
N ILE A 112 6.22 25.70 4.98
CA ILE A 112 6.81 24.46 4.45
C ILE A 112 7.63 24.81 3.21
N VAL A 113 8.82 24.23 3.10
CA VAL A 113 9.68 24.32 1.92
C VAL A 113 9.52 23.04 1.11
N THR A 114 9.32 23.18 -0.20
CA THR A 114 9.16 22.07 -1.15
C THR A 114 9.74 22.43 -2.52
N THR A 115 9.64 21.54 -3.51
CA THR A 115 10.12 21.76 -4.89
C THR A 115 8.97 21.97 -5.88
N GLU A 116 9.28 22.51 -7.07
CA GLU A 116 8.29 22.69 -8.15
C GLU A 116 8.02 21.39 -8.94
N ILE A 117 8.79 20.33 -8.68
CA ILE A 117 8.71 19.05 -9.42
C ILE A 117 8.04 17.93 -8.60
N GLU A 118 7.44 18.27 -7.46
CA GLU A 118 6.73 17.31 -6.64
C GLU A 118 5.51 16.71 -7.35
N HIS A 119 5.06 15.56 -6.86
CA HIS A 119 3.79 14.98 -7.29
C HIS A 119 2.62 15.93 -6.97
N HIS A 120 1.55 15.86 -7.76
CA HIS A 120 0.33 16.68 -7.58
C HIS A 120 -0.23 16.62 -6.15
N ALA A 121 -0.10 15.48 -5.47
CA ALA A 121 -0.55 15.29 -4.09
C ALA A 121 0.16 16.19 -3.04
N VAL A 122 1.32 16.78 -3.38
CA VAL A 122 2.05 17.73 -2.53
C VAL A 122 1.59 19.16 -2.79
N LEU A 123 1.32 19.50 -4.05
CA LEU A 123 1.11 20.88 -4.51
C LEU A 123 -0.37 21.31 -4.57
N HIS A 124 -1.31 20.36 -4.53
CA HIS A 124 -2.75 20.58 -4.75
C HIS A 124 -3.60 19.68 -3.85
#